data_AF-A0A357ALP9-F1
#
_entry.id   AF-A0A357ALP9-F1
#
_cell.length_a   1.000
_cell.length_b   1.000
_cell.length_c   1.000
_cell.angle_alpha   90.00
_cell.angle_beta   90.00
_cell.angle_gamma   90.00
#
_symmetry.space_group_name_H-M   'P 1'
#
loop_
_entity.id
_entity.type
_entity.pdbx_description
1 polymer ?
#
loop_
_entity_poly.entity_id
_entity_poly.type
_entity_poly.pdbx_seq_one_letter_code
_entity_poly.pdbx_strand_id
1 'polypeptide(L)'
;MNELTRASRILRFLLEKGQLTLDDDRELYMDLKDPEIRNVMTVFEEELDFRLVDAPNAFYLSPNIENTFLGFLGKDFRRWFGSDGLKADGFLLCYIVMV
;
A
#
# COMPACT_ATOMS: atom_id res chain seq x y z
N MET A 1 -0.81 5.25 -22.48
CA MET A 1 0.24 5.30 -21.44
C MET A 1 0.59 3.86 -21.12
N ASN A 2 1.86 3.46 -21.03
CA ASN A 2 2.23 2.05 -20.82
C ASN A 2 1.78 1.57 -19.42
N GLU A 3 1.31 0.33 -19.30
CA GLU A 3 0.83 -0.29 -18.05
C GLU A 3 1.89 -0.20 -16.94
N LEU A 4 3.15 -0.48 -17.29
CA LEU A 4 4.28 -0.35 -16.38
C LEU A 4 4.43 1.06 -15.83
N THR A 5 4.25 2.09 -16.67
CA THR A 5 4.36 3.49 -16.24
C THR A 5 3.26 3.87 -15.26
N ARG A 6 2.04 3.35 -15.45
CA ARG A 6 0.92 3.56 -14.51
C ARG A 6 1.17 2.83 -13.20
N ALA A 7 1.53 1.55 -13.25
CA ALA A 7 1.88 0.76 -12.07
C ALA A 7 3.03 1.40 -11.26
N SER A 8 4.09 1.87 -11.92
CA SER A 8 5.19 2.57 -11.23
C SER A 8 4.75 3.87 -10.55
N ARG A 9 3.79 4.61 -11.13
CA ARG A 9 3.22 5.81 -10.48
C ARG A 9 2.44 5.44 -9.23
N ILE A 10 1.63 4.38 -9.30
CA ILE A 10 0.87 3.88 -8.15
C ILE A 10 1.83 3.39 -7.06
N LEU A 11 2.83 2.59 -7.40
CA LEU A 11 3.85 2.13 -6.47
C LEU A 11 4.57 3.29 -5.80
N ARG A 12 5.00 4.30 -6.57
CA ARG A 12 5.62 5.51 -6.01
C ARG A 12 4.69 6.19 -5.01
N PHE A 13 3.42 6.38 -5.38
CA PHE A 13 2.42 7.00 -4.49
C PHE A 13 2.28 6.22 -3.19
N LEU A 14 2.14 4.89 -3.28
CA LEU A 14 2.01 4.00 -2.13
C LEU A 14 3.26 3.96 -1.25
N LEU A 15 4.47 4.07 -1.82
CA LEU A 15 5.70 4.15 -1.04
C LEU A 15 5.85 5.52 -0.34
N GLU A 16 5.36 6.60 -0.95
CA GLU A 16 5.38 7.95 -0.36
C GLU A 16 4.30 8.14 0.72
N LYS A 17 3.11 7.57 0.49
CA LYS A 17 1.91 7.82 1.29
C LYS A 17 1.44 6.63 2.11
N GLY A 18 1.83 5.39 1.83
CA GLY A 18 1.37 4.19 2.55
C GLY A 18 -0.04 3.71 2.19
N GLN A 19 -0.93 4.61 1.76
CA GLN A 19 -2.27 4.28 1.25
C GLN A 19 -2.61 5.09 0.00
N LEU A 20 -3.56 4.59 -0.77
CA LEU A 20 -4.21 5.28 -1.88
C LEU A 20 -5.72 5.24 -1.69
N THR A 21 -6.34 6.41 -1.51
CA THR A 21 -7.80 6.55 -1.42
C THR A 21 -8.40 7.19 -2.68
N LEU A 22 -9.72 7.12 -2.82
CA LEU A 22 -10.47 7.80 -3.89
C LEU A 22 -10.30 9.32 -3.87
N ASP A 23 -10.12 9.91 -2.67
CA ASP A 23 -10.00 11.36 -2.48
C ASP A 23 -8.58 11.86 -2.75
N ASP A 24 -7.57 10.99 -2.61
CA ASP A 24 -6.17 11.31 -2.88
C ASP A 24 -5.91 11.49 -4.38
N ASP A 25 -6.21 10.45 -5.17
CA ASP A 25 -6.08 10.46 -6.61
C ASP A 25 -7.03 9.43 -7.24
N ARG A 26 -8.13 9.94 -7.78
CA ARG A 26 -9.17 9.12 -8.41
C ARG A 26 -8.68 8.40 -9.66
N GLU A 27 -7.73 8.97 -10.40
CA GLU A 27 -7.20 8.32 -11.62
C GLU A 27 -6.36 7.11 -11.22
N LEU A 28 -5.42 7.28 -10.28
CA LEU A 28 -4.59 6.19 -9.78
C LEU A 28 -5.41 5.09 -9.10
N TYR A 29 -6.44 5.47 -8.35
CA TYR A 29 -7.32 4.51 -7.67
C TYR A 29 -8.11 3.65 -8.67
N MET A 30 -8.58 4.24 -9.78
CA MET A 30 -9.28 3.50 -10.82
C MET A 30 -8.33 2.65 -11.67
N ASP A 31 -7.11 3.14 -11.93
CA ASP A 31 -6.06 2.39 -12.60
C ASP A 31 -5.70 1.12 -11.81
N LEU A 32 -5.70 1.15 -10.47
CA LEU A 32 -5.40 -0.06 -9.68
C LEU A 32 -6.50 -1.14 -9.75
N LYS A 33 -7.72 -0.77 -10.16
CA LYS A 33 -8.82 -1.72 -10.42
C LYS A 33 -8.73 -2.35 -11.81
N ASP A 34 -7.85 -1.87 -12.67
CA ASP A 34 -7.58 -2.47 -13.97
C ASP A 34 -6.80 -3.79 -13.78
N PRO A 35 -7.32 -4.93 -14.27
CA PRO A 35 -6.64 -6.22 -14.17
C PRO A 35 -5.21 -6.24 -14.74
N GLU A 36 -4.94 -5.46 -15.80
CA GLU A 36 -3.62 -5.40 -16.43
C GLU A 36 -2.60 -4.75 -15.47
N ILE A 37 -3.00 -3.64 -14.86
CA ILE A 37 -2.18 -2.93 -13.87
C ILE A 37 -2.03 -3.78 -12.61
N ARG A 38 -3.08 -4.49 -12.18
CA ARG A 38 -3.01 -5.40 -11.03
C ARG A 38 -1.98 -6.50 -11.24
N ASN A 39 -1.88 -7.07 -12.45
CA ASN A 39 -0.87 -8.08 -12.77
C ASN A 39 0.55 -7.53 -12.64
N VAL A 40 0.80 -6.31 -13.12
CA VAL A 40 2.11 -5.65 -12.95
C VAL A 40 2.40 -5.39 -11.47
N MET A 41 1.39 -4.97 -10.71
CA MET A 41 1.54 -4.75 -9.27
C MET A 41 1.86 -6.03 -8.50
N THR A 42 1.35 -7.20 -8.93
CA THR A 42 1.72 -8.50 -8.33
C THR A 42 3.21 -8.77 -8.45
N VAL A 43 3.83 -8.44 -9.58
CA VAL A 43 5.29 -8.57 -9.76
C VAL A 43 6.03 -7.69 -8.74
N PHE A 44 5.53 -6.47 -8.48
CA PHE A 44 6.13 -5.61 -7.46
C PHE A 44 5.90 -6.13 -6.04
N GLU A 45 4.71 -6.65 -5.73
CA GLU A 45 4.41 -7.27 -4.44
C GLU A 45 5.40 -8.40 -4.13
N GLU A 46 5.71 -9.25 -5.13
CA GLU A 46 6.68 -10.35 -5.01
C GLU A 46 8.12 -9.84 -4.87
N GLU A 47 8.58 -8.99 -5.78
CA GLU A 47 9.98 -8.54 -5.83
C GLU A 47 10.36 -7.63 -4.65
N LEU A 48 9.40 -6.84 -4.15
CA LEU A 48 9.62 -5.89 -3.07
C LEU A 48 9.08 -6.39 -1.72
N ASP A 49 8.61 -7.64 -1.65
CA ASP A 49 8.13 -8.33 -0.43
C ASP A 49 7.07 -7.52 0.36
N PHE A 50 6.04 -7.07 -0.34
CA PHE A 50 4.88 -6.41 0.26
C PHE A 50 3.58 -6.98 -0.29
N ARG A 51 2.46 -6.63 0.35
CA ARG A 51 1.11 -6.95 -0.09
C ARG A 51 0.31 -5.69 -0.31
N LEU A 52 -0.55 -5.68 -1.32
CA LEU A 52 -1.61 -4.68 -1.42
C LEU A 52 -2.90 -5.20 -0.81
N VAL A 53 -3.35 -4.51 0.23
CA VAL A 53 -4.62 -4.80 0.90
C VAL A 53 -5.69 -3.91 0.31
N ASP A 54 -6.68 -4.52 -0.35
CA ASP A 54 -7.88 -3.85 -0.84
C ASP A 54 -8.89 -3.72 0.31
N ALA A 55 -9.15 -2.48 0.70
CA ALA A 55 -10.18 -2.12 1.67
C ALA A 55 -11.27 -1.28 0.98
N PRO A 56 -12.49 -1.21 1.54
CA PRO A 56 -13.65 -0.62 0.87
C PRO A 56 -13.43 0.77 0.24
N ASN A 57 -12.57 1.60 0.83
CA ASN A 57 -12.30 2.97 0.39
C ASN A 57 -10.81 3.26 0.14
N ALA A 58 -9.92 2.27 0.25
CA ALA A 58 -8.49 2.50 0.23
C ALA A 58 -7.71 1.25 -0.16
N PHE A 59 -6.59 1.44 -0.84
CA PHE A 59 -5.56 0.41 -1.01
C PHE A 59 -4.37 0.71 -0.11
N TYR A 60 -3.95 -0.27 0.68
CA TYR A 60 -2.83 -0.13 1.60
C TYR A 60 -1.63 -0.94 1.13
N LEU A 61 -0.45 -0.34 1.19
CA LEU A 61 0.81 -1.06 1.04
C LEU A 61 1.21 -1.61 2.40
N SER A 62 1.19 -2.94 2.54
CA SER A 62 1.60 -3.64 3.75
C SER A 62 2.92 -4.37 3.49
N PRO A 63 4.07 -3.87 3.98
CA PRO A 63 5.32 -4.61 3.87
C PRO A 63 5.25 -5.87 4.73
N ASN A 64 5.96 -6.92 4.31
CA ASN A 64 6.16 -8.10 5.15
C ASN A 64 6.99 -7.72 6.40
N ILE A 65 6.76 -8.37 7.53
CA ILE A 65 7.47 -8.09 8.79
C ILE A 65 8.98 -8.31 8.65
N GLU A 66 9.38 -9.29 7.85
CA GLU A 66 10.78 -9.62 7.60
C GLU A 66 11.40 -8.79 6.47
N ASN A 67 10.62 -7.89 5.86
CA ASN A 67 11.08 -7.08 4.74
C ASN A 67 12.10 -6.03 5.22
N THR A 68 13.38 -6.35 5.02
CA THR A 68 14.50 -5.48 5.34
C THR A 68 14.69 -4.33 4.34
N PHE A 69 14.15 -4.46 3.13
CA PHE A 69 14.26 -3.46 2.06
C PHE A 69 13.32 -2.27 2.31
N LEU A 70 12.05 -2.57 2.61
CA LEU A 70 11.05 -1.57 3.00
C LEU A 70 11.09 -1.27 4.51
N GLY A 71 11.96 -1.93 5.28
CA GLY A 71 12.06 -1.80 6.74
C GLY A 71 12.28 -0.38 7.28
N PHE A 72 12.71 0.57 6.44
CA PHE A 72 12.73 2.00 6.77
C PHE A 72 11.34 2.62 6.92
N LEU A 73 10.32 2.10 6.22
CA LEU A 73 8.92 2.51 6.41
C LEU A 73 8.42 2.13 7.81
N GLY A 74 8.92 1.07 8.46
CA GLY A 74 8.46 0.64 9.79
C GLY A 74 8.58 1.72 10.89
N LYS A 75 9.57 2.61 10.80
CA LYS A 75 9.72 3.74 11.74
C LYS A 75 8.71 4.86 11.45
N ASP A 76 8.37 5.05 10.17
CA ASP A 76 7.42 6.07 9.70
C ASP A 76 5.96 5.56 9.78
N PHE A 77 5.74 4.23 9.75
CA PHE A 77 4.48 3.56 10.08
C PHE A 77 4.04 3.92 11.50
N ARG A 78 4.94 3.84 12.50
CA ARG A 78 4.66 4.33 13.87
C ARG A 78 4.33 5.83 13.93
N ARG A 79 4.88 6.61 13.01
CA ARG A 79 4.62 8.06 12.91
C ARG A 79 3.28 8.36 12.25
N TRP A 80 2.81 7.50 11.37
CA TRP A 80 1.48 7.50 10.77
C TRP A 80 0.37 7.25 11.79
N PHE A 81 0.63 6.41 12.80
CA PHE A 81 -0.25 6.23 13.97
C PHE A 81 -0.14 7.34 15.03
N GLY A 82 0.69 8.36 14.81
CA GLY A 82 1.06 9.37 15.79
C GLY A 82 0.37 10.72 15.61
N SER A 83 -0.94 10.80 15.87
CA SER A 83 -1.55 11.86 16.69
C SER A 83 -3.06 11.68 16.90
N ASP A 84 -3.80 11.16 15.91
CA ASP A 84 -5.27 11.02 16.00
C ASP A 84 -5.82 9.64 15.54
N GLY A 85 -4.97 8.70 15.15
CA GLY A 85 -5.40 7.33 14.82
C GLY A 85 -5.88 6.61 16.08
N LEU A 86 -7.17 6.28 16.14
CA LEU A 86 -7.72 5.47 17.23
C LEU A 86 -6.89 4.19 17.32
N LYS A 87 -6.44 3.84 18.52
CA LYS A 87 -5.66 2.62 18.80
C LYS A 87 -6.25 1.35 18.14
N ALA A 88 -7.55 1.35 17.87
CA ALA A 88 -8.27 0.34 17.11
C ALA A 88 -7.70 0.07 15.71
N ASP A 89 -7.22 1.08 14.98
CA ASP A 89 -6.67 0.92 13.62
C ASP A 89 -5.32 0.20 13.65
N GLY A 90 -4.52 0.46 14.68
CA GLY A 90 -3.30 -0.30 14.95
C GLY A 90 -3.59 -1.77 15.29
N PHE A 91 -4.64 -2.02 16.08
CA PHE A 91 -5.07 -3.39 16.39
C PHE A 91 -5.64 -4.13 15.17
N LEU A 92 -6.39 -3.46 14.30
CA LEU A 92 -6.92 -4.04 13.07
C LEU A 92 -5.79 -4.43 12.12
N LEU A 93 -4.76 -3.59 11.99
CA LEU A 93 -3.58 -3.93 11.19
C LEU A 93 -2.80 -5.10 11.80
N CYS A 94 -2.59 -5.12 13.13
CA CYS A 94 -1.97 -6.27 13.79
C CYS A 94 -2.77 -7.56 13.57
N TYR A 95 -4.11 -7.48 13.49
CA TYR A 95 -4.95 -8.61 13.15
C TYR A 95 -4.80 -9.05 11.69
N ILE A 96 -4.78 -8.11 10.75
CA ILE A 96 -4.56 -8.38 9.31
C ILE A 96 -3.18 -9.02 9.06
N VAL A 97 -2.15 -8.61 9.81
CA VAL A 97 -0.78 -9.11 9.66
C VAL A 97 -0.56 -10.47 10.35
N MET A 98 -1.40 -10.85 11.32
CA MET A 98 -1.31 -12.15 12.02
C MET A 98 -2.02 -13.31 11.33
N VAL A 99 -2.78 -13.05 10.26
CA VAL A 99 -3.50 -14.07 9.47
C VAL A 99 -2.72 -14.43 8.21
#